data_AF-A0A4P5XYM2-F1
#
_entry.id   AF-A0A4P5XYM2-F1
#
_cell.length_a   1.000
_cell.length_b   1.000
_cell.length_c   1.000
_cell.angle_alpha   90.00
_cell.angle_beta   90.00
_cell.angle_gamma   90.00
#
_symmetry.space_group_name_H-M   'P 1'
#
loop_
_entity.id
_entity.type
_entity.pdbx_description
1 polymer ?
#
loop_
_entity_poly.entity_id
_entity_poly.type
_entity_poly.pdbx_seq_one_letter_code
_entity_poly.pdbx_strand_id
1 'polypeptide(L)'
;MVVTDDGKVRSGMKLRQTDTDLLLRDAEDNEFAIPLKKIEEQTNGTSLMPAGLADKLTRTELLDLIRFLSELGKVGDFQISKQQLVRRWQTLAPTDAAIMQLRRVSYASIAQNDAALTWTPAYSTVGGELPLTDHPEFRIPFRAKDGQLGATFARFELDASSASQAKLLLNSVTGLTAWLDANPIKLTSEITLDLTPGRHRVTFVIELSERKEPLRVEMSDVPRSTAKVQLVGGK
;
A
#
# COMPACT_ATOMS: atom_id res chain seq x y z
N MET A 1 -9.05 25.56 -14.31
CA MET A 1 -9.51 26.28 -13.11
C MET A 1 -10.93 26.76 -13.37
N VAL A 2 -11.83 26.51 -12.44
CA VAL A 2 -13.24 26.91 -12.52
C VAL A 2 -13.56 27.73 -11.28
N VAL A 3 -14.10 28.92 -11.47
CA VAL A 3 -14.61 29.79 -10.42
C VAL A 3 -16.13 29.65 -10.42
N THR A 4 -16.69 29.30 -9.27
CA THR A 4 -18.13 29.19 -9.09
C THR A 4 -18.73 30.46 -8.48
N ASP A 5 -20.03 30.67 -8.71
CA ASP A 5 -20.85 31.80 -8.21
C ASP A 5 -20.86 31.98 -6.69
N ASP A 6 -20.52 30.93 -5.96
CA ASP A 6 -20.30 30.95 -4.52
C ASP A 6 -18.87 31.38 -4.12
N GLY A 7 -18.08 31.90 -5.07
CA GLY A 7 -16.72 32.37 -4.89
C GLY A 7 -15.68 31.26 -4.70
N LYS A 8 -16.04 29.99 -4.89
CA LYS A 8 -15.09 28.88 -4.76
C LYS A 8 -14.27 28.71 -6.03
N VAL A 9 -12.97 28.56 -5.84
CA VAL A 9 -12.03 28.19 -6.89
C VAL A 9 -11.79 26.70 -6.83
N ARG A 10 -12.01 25.99 -7.94
CA ARG A 10 -11.67 24.56 -8.08
C ARG A 10 -10.78 24.33 -9.29
N SER A 11 -9.75 23.50 -9.10
CA SER A 11 -8.81 23.12 -10.14
C SER A 11 -8.92 21.62 -10.41
N GLY A 12 -8.92 21.23 -11.68
CA GLY A 12 -9.03 19.84 -12.09
C GLY A 12 -9.01 19.69 -13.60
N MET A 13 -8.79 18.45 -14.06
CA MET A 13 -8.78 18.04 -15.46
C MET A 13 -10.22 17.84 -15.90
N LYS A 14 -10.61 18.43 -17.03
CA LYS A 14 -11.91 18.16 -17.63
C LYS A 14 -11.95 16.71 -18.13
N LEU A 15 -12.73 15.88 -17.44
CA LEU A 15 -13.00 14.51 -17.88
C LEU A 15 -14.06 14.50 -18.96
N ARG A 16 -15.20 15.14 -18.66
CA ARG A 16 -16.36 15.21 -19.56
C ARG A 16 -17.20 16.42 -19.22
N GLN A 17 -17.89 16.96 -20.22
CA GLN A 17 -18.98 17.91 -20.01
C GLN A 17 -20.25 17.31 -20.60
N THR A 18 -21.31 17.38 -19.82
CA THR A 18 -22.68 17.07 -20.24
C THR A 18 -23.45 18.38 -20.41
N ASP A 19 -24.71 18.32 -20.84
CA ASP A 19 -25.54 19.51 -21.03
C ASP A 19 -25.82 20.26 -19.72
N THR A 20 -25.67 19.59 -18.57
CA THR A 20 -25.94 20.15 -17.24
C THR A 20 -24.69 20.36 -16.40
N ASP A 21 -23.70 19.48 -16.51
CA ASP A 21 -22.58 19.39 -15.58
C ASP A 21 -21.22 19.26 -16.27
N LEU A 22 -20.22 19.91 -15.68
CA LEU A 22 -18.80 19.76 -15.97
C LEU A 22 -18.18 18.80 -14.96
N LEU A 23 -17.75 17.61 -15.41
CA LEU A 23 -16.99 16.68 -14.58
C LEU A 23 -15.50 17.03 -14.64
N LEU A 24 -14.93 17.26 -13.46
CA LEU A 24 -13.52 17.50 -13.25
C LEU A 24 -12.90 16.41 -12.37
N ARG A 25 -11.61 16.16 -12.55
CA ARG A 25 -10.77 15.34 -11.67
C ARG A 25 -9.68 16.20 -11.05
N ASP A 26 -9.56 16.26 -9.72
CA ASP A 26 -8.50 17.02 -9.05
C ASP A 26 -7.14 16.29 -9.06
N ALA A 27 -6.14 16.88 -8.39
CA ALA A 27 -4.80 16.31 -8.29
C ALA A 27 -4.75 15.07 -7.36
N GLU A 28 -5.75 14.91 -6.50
CA GLU A 28 -5.95 13.80 -5.57
C GLU A 28 -6.79 12.66 -6.17
N ASP A 29 -7.05 12.70 -7.49
CA ASP A 29 -7.86 11.73 -8.25
C ASP A 29 -9.35 11.68 -7.83
N ASN A 30 -9.86 12.70 -7.14
CA ASN A 30 -11.28 12.81 -6.85
C ASN A 30 -12.02 13.38 -8.07
N GLU A 31 -13.11 12.71 -8.44
CA GLU A 31 -14.03 13.20 -9.46
C GLU A 31 -15.15 14.02 -8.82
N PHE A 32 -15.40 15.21 -9.35
CA PHE A 32 -16.50 16.07 -8.92
C PHE A 32 -17.18 16.74 -10.11
N ALA A 33 -18.50 16.86 -10.01
CA ALA A 33 -19.33 17.55 -10.99
C ALA A 33 -19.60 18.99 -10.52
N ILE A 34 -19.40 19.95 -11.41
CA ILE A 34 -19.81 21.34 -11.23
C ILE A 34 -20.97 21.62 -12.21
N PRO A 35 -22.16 21.99 -11.72
CA PRO A 35 -23.25 22.42 -12.59
C PRO A 35 -22.84 23.63 -13.42
N LEU A 36 -23.06 23.60 -14.74
CA LEU A 36 -22.65 24.66 -15.66
C LEU A 36 -23.24 26.02 -15.28
N LYS A 37 -24.45 26.03 -14.69
CA LYS A 37 -25.13 27.25 -14.22
C LYS A 37 -24.43 27.96 -13.07
N LYS A 38 -23.59 27.24 -12.32
CA LYS A 38 -22.83 27.79 -11.19
C LYS A 38 -21.45 28.27 -11.58
N ILE A 39 -21.05 28.13 -12.83
CA ILE A 39 -19.72 28.52 -13.30
C ILE A 39 -19.78 29.99 -13.73
N GLU A 40 -19.03 30.84 -13.03
CA GLU A 40 -18.87 32.24 -13.42
C GLU A 40 -17.72 32.39 -14.42
N GLU A 41 -16.59 31.74 -14.16
CA GLU A 41 -15.42 31.81 -15.01
C GLU A 41 -14.78 30.44 -15.16
N GLN A 42 -14.42 30.10 -16.40
CA GLN A 42 -13.68 28.89 -16.72
C GLN A 42 -12.39 29.27 -17.45
N THR A 43 -11.26 29.00 -16.80
CA THR A 43 -9.93 29.22 -17.38
C THR A 43 -9.25 27.89 -17.61
N ASN A 44 -8.81 27.65 -18.84
CA ASN A 44 -7.97 26.49 -19.16
C ASN A 44 -6.62 26.69 -18.48
N GLY A 45 -6.39 26.00 -17.37
CA GLY A 45 -5.09 26.01 -16.70
C GLY A 45 -4.07 25.25 -17.53
N THR A 46 -2.84 25.74 -17.63
CA THR A 46 -1.76 25.12 -18.41
C THR A 46 -1.29 23.78 -17.82
N SER A 47 -1.51 23.55 -16.51
CA SER A 47 -1.11 22.32 -15.81
C SER A 47 -2.07 21.95 -14.68
N LEU A 48 -2.20 20.64 -14.41
CA LEU A 48 -2.90 20.11 -13.24
C LEU A 48 -2.04 20.18 -11.97
N MET A 49 -0.71 20.31 -12.12
CA MET A 49 0.18 20.39 -10.97
C MET A 49 -0.16 21.66 -10.16
N PRO A 50 -0.41 21.52 -8.85
CA PRO A 50 -0.49 22.67 -7.97
C PRO A 50 0.79 23.50 -8.08
N ALA A 51 0.66 24.82 -8.19
CA ALA A 51 1.81 25.71 -8.10
C ALA A 51 2.52 25.51 -6.75
N GLY A 52 3.86 25.50 -6.77
CA GLY A 52 4.69 25.36 -5.57
C GLY A 52 4.73 23.95 -4.97
N LEU A 53 4.29 22.90 -5.68
CA LEU A 53 4.42 21.52 -5.19
C LEU A 53 5.89 21.13 -4.96
N ALA A 54 6.77 21.52 -5.89
CA ALA A 54 8.20 21.27 -5.80
C ALA A 54 8.91 22.14 -4.74
N ASP A 55 8.30 23.25 -4.31
CA ASP A 55 8.88 24.16 -3.32
C ASP A 55 8.96 23.52 -1.92
N LYS A 56 8.18 22.45 -1.69
CA LYS A 56 8.24 21.65 -0.46
C LYS A 56 9.42 20.68 -0.42
N LEU A 57 10.07 20.42 -1.55
CA LEU A 57 11.19 19.50 -1.65
C LEU A 57 12.50 20.26 -1.43
N THR A 58 13.40 19.65 -0.67
CA THR A 58 14.79 20.06 -0.65
C THR A 58 15.43 19.87 -2.03
N ARG A 59 16.54 20.57 -2.28
CA ARG A 59 17.29 20.43 -3.53
C ARG A 59 17.68 18.97 -3.82
N THR A 60 18.02 18.21 -2.78
CA THR A 60 18.38 16.79 -2.90
C THR A 60 17.18 15.95 -3.31
N GLU A 61 16.04 16.09 -2.60
CA GLU A 61 14.81 15.37 -2.93
C GLU A 61 14.32 15.69 -4.36
N LEU A 62 14.45 16.94 -4.80
CA LEU A 62 14.11 17.33 -6.17
C LEU A 62 15.03 16.66 -7.21
N LEU A 63 16.34 16.61 -6.96
CA LEU A 63 17.29 15.92 -7.84
C LEU A 63 17.01 14.42 -7.89
N ASP A 64 16.73 13.80 -6.74
CA ASP A 64 16.40 12.38 -6.64
C ASP A 64 15.10 12.07 -7.38
N LEU A 65 14.07 12.93 -7.26
CA LEU A 65 12.83 12.80 -8.00
C LEU A 65 13.05 12.90 -9.51
N ILE A 66 13.80 13.91 -9.98
CA ILE A 66 14.10 14.07 -11.41
C ILE A 66 14.86 12.86 -11.94
N ARG A 67 15.87 12.38 -11.19
CA ARG A 67 16.63 11.19 -11.55
C ARG A 67 15.72 9.97 -11.65
N PHE A 68 14.90 9.72 -10.63
CA PHE A 68 13.94 8.63 -10.62
C PHE A 68 13.01 8.68 -11.84
N LEU A 69 12.38 9.84 -12.11
CA LEU A 69 11.51 10.01 -13.27
C LEU A 69 12.24 9.81 -14.60
N SER A 70 13.54 10.18 -14.66
CA SER A 70 14.35 9.98 -15.86
C SER A 70 14.71 8.51 -16.11
N GLU A 71 14.74 7.67 -15.08
CA GLU A 71 15.10 6.26 -15.14
C GLU A 71 13.87 5.33 -15.15
N LEU A 72 12.69 5.84 -14.76
CA LEU A 72 11.45 5.08 -14.69
C LEU A 72 11.12 4.41 -16.02
N GLY A 73 10.98 3.08 -16.01
CA GLY A 73 10.66 2.27 -17.18
C GLY A 73 11.85 1.99 -18.12
N LYS A 74 13.03 2.54 -17.85
CA LYS A 74 14.27 2.19 -18.56
C LYS A 74 14.89 0.93 -17.94
N VAL A 75 15.79 0.29 -18.69
CA VAL A 75 16.57 -0.87 -18.19
C VAL A 75 17.38 -0.44 -16.97
N GLY A 76 17.22 -1.14 -15.86
CA GLY A 76 17.82 -0.81 -14.56
C GLY A 76 16.86 -1.09 -13.41
N ASP A 77 17.09 -0.43 -12.28
CA ASP A 77 16.37 -0.68 -11.01
C ASP A 77 14.88 -0.30 -11.06
N PHE A 78 14.50 0.61 -11.97
CA PHE A 78 13.11 1.09 -12.14
C PHE A 78 12.43 0.58 -13.41
N GLN A 79 12.94 -0.52 -13.99
CA GLN A 79 12.31 -1.16 -15.14
C GLN A 79 10.95 -1.79 -14.75
N ILE A 80 10.03 -1.86 -15.70
CA ILE A 80 8.74 -2.54 -15.47
C ILE A 80 8.99 -4.05 -15.43
N SER A 81 8.97 -4.61 -14.22
CA SER A 81 9.13 -6.04 -14.01
C SER A 81 7.86 -6.81 -14.37
N LYS A 82 8.03 -8.01 -14.96
CA LYS A 82 6.96 -8.99 -15.17
C LYS A 82 6.62 -9.77 -13.89
N GLN A 83 7.39 -9.59 -12.82
CA GLN A 83 7.17 -10.25 -11.54
C GLN A 83 5.88 -9.76 -10.89
N GLN A 84 5.10 -10.69 -10.34
CA GLN A 84 3.89 -10.35 -9.59
C GLN A 84 4.26 -9.96 -8.17
N LEU A 85 4.64 -8.70 -7.98
CA LEU A 85 5.06 -8.16 -6.70
C LEU A 85 3.86 -7.72 -5.87
N VAL A 86 3.92 -7.96 -4.56
CA VAL A 86 2.96 -7.35 -3.62
C VAL A 86 3.25 -5.85 -3.58
N ARG A 87 2.36 -5.05 -4.20
CA ARG A 87 2.50 -3.59 -4.25
C ARG A 87 1.64 -2.86 -3.23
N ARG A 88 0.52 -3.48 -2.84
CA ARG A 88 -0.43 -2.92 -1.88
C ARG A 88 -0.36 -3.71 -0.58
N TRP A 89 -0.16 -2.97 0.48
CA TRP A 89 -0.12 -3.44 1.84
C TRP A 89 -1.14 -2.70 2.67
N GLN A 90 -1.41 -3.23 3.85
CA GLN A 90 -2.01 -2.50 4.93
C GLN A 90 -1.11 -2.64 6.16
N THR A 91 -0.90 -1.55 6.88
CA THR A 91 -0.17 -1.54 8.14
C THR A 91 -1.11 -1.24 9.29
N LEU A 92 -0.77 -1.74 10.48
CA LEU A 92 -1.60 -1.53 11.65
C LEU A 92 -1.39 -0.11 12.20
N ALA A 93 -2.47 0.64 12.38
CA ALA A 93 -2.42 1.96 13.00
C ALA A 93 -2.23 1.85 14.53
N PRO A 94 -1.40 2.71 15.15
CA PRO A 94 -1.07 2.64 16.57
C PRO A 94 -2.18 3.28 17.42
N THR A 95 -3.33 2.62 17.48
CA THR A 95 -4.47 3.06 18.32
C THR A 95 -4.39 2.47 19.72
N ASP A 96 -4.99 3.13 20.72
CA ASP A 96 -5.04 2.60 22.09
C ASP A 96 -5.70 1.22 22.14
N ALA A 97 -6.77 1.01 21.36
CA ALA A 97 -7.45 -0.27 21.25
C ALA A 97 -6.52 -1.37 20.73
N ALA A 98 -5.77 -1.10 19.65
CA ALA A 98 -4.80 -2.03 19.09
C ALA A 98 -3.69 -2.36 20.09
N ILE A 99 -3.13 -1.35 20.77
CA ILE A 99 -2.09 -1.53 21.79
C ILE A 99 -2.61 -2.37 22.96
N MET A 100 -3.82 -2.11 23.44
CA MET A 100 -4.44 -2.88 24.52
C MET A 100 -4.67 -4.35 24.12
N GLN A 101 -5.12 -4.61 22.89
CA GLN A 101 -5.25 -5.98 22.38
C GLN A 101 -3.88 -6.67 22.35
N LEU A 102 -2.88 -6.06 21.73
CA LEU A 102 -1.53 -6.61 21.61
C LEU A 102 -0.85 -6.91 22.96
N ARG A 103 -1.21 -6.17 24.02
CA ARG A 103 -0.76 -6.43 25.40
C ARG A 103 -1.41 -7.66 26.02
N ARG A 104 -2.69 -7.91 25.72
CA ARG A 104 -3.49 -8.98 26.32
C ARG A 104 -3.30 -10.33 25.63
N VAL A 105 -3.07 -10.31 24.32
CA VAL A 105 -2.99 -11.52 23.48
C VAL A 105 -1.69 -11.59 22.68
N SER A 106 -1.34 -12.77 22.18
CA SER A 106 -0.17 -12.96 21.33
C SER A 106 -0.31 -12.19 20.01
N TYR A 107 0.81 -11.98 19.30
CA TYR A 107 0.75 -11.36 17.98
C TYR A 107 -0.11 -12.16 16.98
N ALA A 108 -0.39 -13.44 17.21
CA ALA A 108 -1.33 -14.19 16.37
C ALA A 108 -2.73 -13.54 16.28
N SER A 109 -3.12 -12.73 17.26
CA SER A 109 -4.38 -11.97 17.22
C SER A 109 -4.45 -10.95 16.07
N ILE A 110 -3.32 -10.42 15.58
CA ILE A 110 -3.33 -9.45 14.47
C ILE A 110 -3.78 -10.05 13.14
N ALA A 111 -3.70 -11.36 13.03
CA ALA A 111 -4.13 -12.12 11.86
C ALA A 111 -5.68 -12.24 11.82
N GLN A 112 -6.34 -12.03 12.96
CA GLN A 112 -7.79 -12.09 13.09
C GLN A 112 -8.45 -10.79 12.62
N ASN A 113 -9.73 -10.88 12.23
CA ASN A 113 -10.53 -9.72 11.86
C ASN A 113 -11.17 -9.08 13.10
N ASP A 114 -10.38 -8.37 13.91
CA ASP A 114 -10.86 -7.66 15.10
C ASP A 114 -11.16 -6.19 14.78
N ALA A 115 -12.31 -5.70 15.24
CA ALA A 115 -12.72 -4.29 15.10
C ALA A 115 -11.80 -3.32 15.85
N ALA A 116 -11.05 -3.80 16.85
CA ALA A 116 -10.03 -3.02 17.55
C ALA A 116 -8.77 -2.74 16.71
N LEU A 117 -8.62 -3.43 15.56
CA LEU A 117 -7.44 -3.31 14.69
C LEU A 117 -7.77 -2.45 13.46
N THR A 118 -7.33 -1.19 13.49
CA THR A 118 -7.45 -0.28 12.36
C THR A 118 -6.26 -0.47 11.42
N TRP A 119 -6.54 -0.84 10.17
CA TRP A 119 -5.54 -1.07 9.14
C TRP A 119 -5.54 0.06 8.11
N THR A 120 -4.39 0.67 7.88
CA THR A 120 -4.21 1.78 6.93
C THR A 120 -3.44 1.33 5.69
N PRO A 121 -3.74 1.85 4.49
CA PRO A 121 -2.98 1.52 3.28
C PRO A 121 -1.49 1.85 3.43
N ALA A 122 -0.65 0.97 2.88
CA ALA A 122 0.78 1.17 2.69
C ALA A 122 1.18 0.62 1.31
N TYR A 123 2.26 1.13 0.73
CA TYR A 123 2.64 0.81 -0.63
C TYR A 123 4.12 0.46 -0.73
N SER A 124 4.42 -0.48 -1.61
CA SER A 124 5.80 -0.78 -1.98
C SER A 124 6.37 0.24 -2.95
N THR A 125 7.70 0.33 -2.99
CA THR A 125 8.44 1.00 -4.06
C THR A 125 8.17 0.34 -5.43
N VAL A 126 8.65 0.95 -6.51
CA VAL A 126 8.54 0.38 -7.87
C VAL A 126 9.14 -1.05 -7.92
N GLY A 127 10.22 -1.30 -7.17
CA GLY A 127 10.87 -2.60 -7.04
C GLY A 127 10.13 -3.64 -6.19
N GLY A 128 8.99 -3.28 -5.60
CA GLY A 128 8.16 -4.18 -4.77
C GLY A 128 8.60 -4.28 -3.30
N GLU A 129 9.46 -3.36 -2.86
CA GLU A 129 9.94 -3.30 -1.48
C GLU A 129 9.02 -2.46 -0.62
N LEU A 130 8.57 -2.99 0.51
CA LEU A 130 7.89 -2.23 1.57
C LEU A 130 8.95 -1.67 2.53
N PRO A 131 9.19 -0.34 2.55
CA PRO A 131 10.11 0.28 3.50
C PRO A 131 9.62 0.11 4.94
N LEU A 132 10.53 -0.11 5.88
CA LEU A 132 10.14 -0.30 7.30
C LEU A 132 10.12 0.99 8.11
N THR A 133 10.79 2.04 7.63
CA THR A 133 10.95 3.32 8.34
C THR A 133 9.66 4.13 8.43
N ASP A 134 8.74 3.92 7.50
CA ASP A 134 7.56 4.75 7.30
C ASP A 134 6.33 4.18 8.04
N HIS A 135 6.55 3.19 8.91
CA HIS A 135 5.49 2.41 9.54
C HIS A 135 5.54 2.49 11.06
N PRO A 136 4.38 2.48 11.73
CA PRO A 136 4.31 2.56 13.19
C PRO A 136 5.08 1.43 13.87
N GLU A 137 5.90 1.79 14.86
CA GLU A 137 6.52 0.85 15.79
C GLU A 137 5.58 0.58 16.97
N PHE A 138 5.33 -0.70 17.24
CA PHE A 138 4.59 -1.17 18.40
C PHE A 138 5.55 -1.72 19.44
N ARG A 139 5.80 -0.93 20.49
CA ARG A 139 6.56 -1.36 21.66
C ARG A 139 5.62 -1.93 22.72
N ILE A 140 5.45 -3.25 22.69
CA ILE A 140 4.63 -3.95 23.68
C ILE A 140 5.46 -4.25 24.93
N PRO A 141 5.01 -3.82 26.13
CA PRO A 141 5.69 -4.11 27.39
C PRO A 141 6.02 -5.60 27.53
N PHE A 142 7.20 -5.91 28.04
CA PHE A 142 7.72 -7.27 28.23
C PHE A 142 8.01 -8.09 26.96
N ARG A 143 7.80 -7.54 25.75
CA ARG A 143 8.20 -8.19 24.48
C ARG A 143 9.42 -7.55 23.82
N ALA A 144 9.56 -6.23 23.93
CA ALA A 144 10.81 -5.54 23.57
C ALA A 144 11.63 -5.30 24.84
N LYS A 145 12.93 -5.63 24.82
CA LYS A 145 13.85 -5.23 25.90
C LYS A 145 14.09 -3.72 25.85
N ASP A 146 14.48 -3.14 26.98
CA ASP A 146 14.87 -1.73 27.03
C ASP A 146 15.98 -1.44 26.00
N GLY A 147 15.76 -0.42 25.17
CA GLY A 147 16.66 -0.04 24.07
C GLY A 147 16.49 -0.81 22.76
N GLN A 148 15.61 -1.82 22.69
CA GLN A 148 15.27 -2.50 21.43
C GLN A 148 14.05 -1.88 20.74
N LEU A 149 14.07 -1.91 19.40
CA LEU A 149 12.88 -1.62 18.62
C LEU A 149 11.87 -2.76 18.79
N GLY A 150 10.59 -2.39 18.81
CA GLY A 150 9.45 -3.31 18.85
C GLY A 150 9.16 -3.92 17.48
N ALA A 151 7.88 -4.23 17.25
CA ALA A 151 7.42 -4.82 16.00
C ALA A 151 6.61 -3.81 15.17
N THR A 152 6.58 -4.00 13.86
CA THR A 152 5.54 -3.43 13.00
C THR A 152 4.75 -4.55 12.34
N PHE A 153 3.57 -4.22 11.82
CA PHE A 153 2.66 -5.21 11.26
C PHE A 153 2.23 -4.78 9.87
N ALA A 154 2.32 -5.69 8.92
CA ALA A 154 1.94 -5.47 7.54
C ALA A 154 1.14 -6.68 7.02
N ARG A 155 0.13 -6.44 6.21
CA ARG A 155 -0.62 -7.52 5.54
C ARG A 155 -0.94 -7.16 4.11
N PHE A 156 -1.13 -8.18 3.29
CA PHE A 156 -1.66 -8.04 1.94
C PHE A 156 -2.77 -9.05 1.69
N GLU A 157 -3.50 -8.84 0.59
CA GLU A 157 -4.65 -9.65 0.21
C GLU A 157 -4.39 -10.37 -1.12
N LEU A 158 -4.86 -11.62 -1.16
CA LEU A 158 -4.90 -12.49 -2.33
C LEU A 158 -6.36 -12.84 -2.61
N ASP A 159 -6.72 -12.97 -3.88
CA ASP A 159 -8.02 -13.47 -4.32
C ASP A 159 -7.83 -14.72 -5.15
N ALA A 160 -8.40 -15.84 -4.70
CA ALA A 160 -8.35 -17.11 -5.38
C ALA A 160 -9.71 -17.42 -6.00
N SER A 161 -9.76 -17.48 -7.34
CA SER A 161 -10.99 -17.78 -8.09
C SER A 161 -11.52 -19.21 -7.89
N SER A 162 -10.65 -20.13 -7.50
CA SER A 162 -10.96 -21.53 -7.18
C SER A 162 -9.92 -22.08 -6.21
N ALA A 163 -10.15 -23.29 -5.66
CA ALA A 163 -9.19 -23.94 -4.79
C ALA A 163 -7.85 -24.11 -5.53
N SER A 164 -6.78 -23.57 -4.95
CA SER A 164 -5.53 -23.34 -5.69
C SER A 164 -4.31 -23.26 -4.78
N GLN A 165 -3.13 -23.32 -5.39
CA GLN A 165 -1.87 -23.07 -4.70
C GLN A 165 -1.23 -21.79 -5.21
N ALA A 166 -0.72 -20.97 -4.30
CA ALA A 166 0.08 -19.80 -4.60
C ALA A 166 1.48 -19.95 -4.01
N LYS A 167 2.52 -19.74 -4.83
CA LYS A 167 3.90 -19.75 -4.34
C LYS A 167 4.36 -18.33 -4.06
N LEU A 168 4.71 -18.05 -2.81
CA LEU A 168 5.30 -16.79 -2.38
C LEU A 168 6.82 -16.92 -2.25
N LEU A 169 7.53 -15.93 -2.77
CA LEU A 169 8.97 -15.76 -2.67
C LEU A 169 9.24 -14.54 -1.79
N LEU A 170 9.92 -14.74 -0.67
CA LEU A 170 10.34 -13.66 0.24
C LEU A 170 11.81 -13.34 0.00
N ASN A 171 12.19 -12.06 0.07
CA ASN A 171 13.61 -11.69 0.00
C ASN A 171 14.43 -12.31 1.14
N SER A 172 13.83 -12.42 2.33
CA SER A 172 14.46 -13.00 3.53
C SER A 172 13.40 -13.19 4.61
N VAL A 173 13.57 -14.21 5.45
CA VAL A 173 12.65 -14.55 6.55
C VAL A 173 13.08 -13.99 7.91
N THR A 174 14.22 -13.31 7.98
CA THR A 174 14.77 -12.77 9.23
C THR A 174 13.80 -11.76 9.86
N GLY A 175 13.52 -11.93 11.15
CA GLY A 175 12.62 -11.09 11.94
C GLY A 175 11.15 -11.16 11.51
N LEU A 176 10.73 -12.20 10.78
CA LEU A 176 9.36 -12.35 10.33
C LEU A 176 8.62 -13.47 11.06
N THR A 177 7.35 -13.22 11.38
CA THR A 177 6.35 -14.26 11.68
C THR A 177 5.13 -13.99 10.83
N ALA A 178 4.51 -15.02 10.26
CA ALA A 178 3.38 -14.83 9.35
C ALA A 178 2.23 -15.80 9.57
N TRP A 179 1.04 -15.36 9.13
CA TRP A 179 -0.19 -16.14 9.11
C TRP A 179 -0.88 -16.01 7.77
N LEU A 180 -1.51 -17.11 7.33
CA LEU A 180 -2.51 -17.13 6.29
C LEU A 180 -3.87 -17.12 6.99
N ASP A 181 -4.59 -16.03 6.83
CA ASP A 181 -5.79 -15.69 7.60
C ASP A 181 -5.51 -15.73 9.10
N ALA A 182 -5.84 -16.83 9.80
CA ALA A 182 -5.54 -17.02 11.22
C ALA A 182 -4.57 -18.18 11.49
N ASN A 183 -4.12 -18.88 10.44
CA ASN A 183 -3.30 -20.07 10.55
C ASN A 183 -1.81 -19.70 10.40
N PRO A 184 -0.94 -20.09 11.35
CA PRO A 184 0.48 -19.76 11.28
C PRO A 184 1.15 -20.43 10.08
N ILE A 185 2.02 -19.69 9.40
CA ILE A 185 2.82 -20.17 8.27
C ILE A 185 4.24 -20.44 8.77
N LYS A 186 4.79 -21.60 8.42
CA LYS A 186 6.24 -21.84 8.56
C LYS A 186 6.98 -21.08 7.46
N LEU A 187 7.64 -20.00 7.81
CA LEU A 187 8.37 -19.16 6.86
C LEU A 187 9.66 -19.84 6.37
N THR A 188 9.82 -19.85 5.05
CA THR A 188 11.11 -20.06 4.36
C THR A 188 11.18 -19.04 3.21
N SER A 189 12.28 -18.98 2.45
CA SER A 189 12.37 -18.06 1.31
C SER A 189 11.34 -18.35 0.23
N GLU A 190 10.84 -19.58 0.15
CA GLU A 190 9.81 -20.01 -0.81
C GLU A 190 8.70 -20.78 -0.11
N ILE A 191 7.47 -20.29 -0.19
CA ILE A 191 6.33 -20.84 0.56
C ILE A 191 5.21 -21.16 -0.41
N THR A 192 4.64 -22.36 -0.30
CA THR A 192 3.42 -22.70 -1.03
C THR A 192 2.24 -22.57 -0.07
N LEU A 193 1.24 -21.79 -0.47
CA LEU A 193 0.01 -21.56 0.26
C LEU A 193 -1.13 -22.30 -0.43
N ASP A 194 -1.88 -23.11 0.32
CA ASP A 194 -3.13 -23.68 -0.13
C ASP A 194 -4.27 -22.68 0.12
N LEU A 195 -4.96 -22.28 -0.94
CA LEU A 195 -6.02 -21.28 -0.91
C LEU A 195 -7.36 -21.92 -1.29
N THR A 196 -8.39 -21.61 -0.52
CA THR A 196 -9.78 -21.91 -0.89
C THR A 196 -10.31 -20.82 -1.83
N PRO A 197 -11.44 -21.03 -2.52
CA PRO A 197 -12.05 -19.96 -3.29
C PRO A 197 -12.39 -18.76 -2.39
N GLY A 198 -11.98 -17.56 -2.79
CA GLY A 198 -12.26 -16.31 -2.09
C GLY A 198 -11.02 -15.49 -1.72
N ARG A 199 -11.24 -14.51 -0.84
CA ARG A 199 -10.21 -13.58 -0.40
C ARG A 199 -9.47 -14.11 0.83
N HIS A 200 -8.15 -14.08 0.74
CA HIS A 200 -7.23 -14.50 1.79
C HIS A 200 -6.31 -13.36 2.18
N ARG A 201 -5.89 -13.34 3.44
CA ARG A 201 -4.95 -12.35 3.98
C ARG A 201 -3.66 -13.02 4.42
N VAL A 202 -2.54 -12.50 3.96
CA VAL A 202 -1.23 -12.88 4.52
C VAL A 202 -0.77 -11.75 5.42
N THR A 203 -0.61 -12.05 6.70
CA THR A 203 -0.32 -11.07 7.75
C THR A 203 1.05 -11.35 8.33
N PHE A 204 1.90 -10.32 8.41
CA PHE A 204 3.26 -10.37 8.94
C PHE A 204 3.38 -9.56 10.22
N VAL A 205 4.10 -10.14 11.17
CA VAL A 205 4.81 -9.43 12.23
C VAL A 205 6.24 -9.26 11.78
N ILE A 206 6.75 -8.04 11.89
CA ILE A 206 8.09 -7.65 11.48
C ILE A 206 8.81 -7.12 12.72
N GLU A 207 9.70 -7.92 13.29
CA GLU A 207 10.51 -7.54 14.45
C GLU A 207 11.61 -6.56 14.01
N LEU A 208 11.42 -5.27 14.30
CA LEU A 208 12.32 -4.20 13.83
C LEU A 208 13.68 -4.23 14.51
N SER A 209 13.79 -4.91 15.66
CA SER A 209 15.07 -5.17 16.30
C SER A 209 15.95 -6.13 15.49
N GLU A 210 15.34 -7.11 14.81
CA GLU A 210 16.02 -8.15 14.04
C GLU A 210 16.12 -7.82 12.55
N ARG A 211 15.04 -7.29 11.96
CA ARG A 211 14.97 -6.99 10.52
C ARG A 211 15.41 -5.56 10.22
N LYS A 212 16.42 -5.40 9.36
CA LYS A 212 16.94 -4.10 8.89
C LYS A 212 16.73 -3.84 7.40
N GLU A 213 16.24 -4.83 6.67
CA GLU A 213 15.98 -4.77 5.24
C GLU A 213 14.47 -4.61 4.94
N PRO A 214 14.08 -3.98 3.82
CA PRO A 214 12.68 -3.84 3.45
C PRO A 214 12.02 -5.20 3.20
N LEU A 215 10.70 -5.28 3.33
CA LEU A 215 9.93 -6.50 3.03
C LEU A 215 9.56 -6.54 1.55
N ARG A 216 10.04 -7.54 0.82
CA ARG A 216 9.64 -7.79 -0.58
C ARG A 216 9.03 -9.18 -0.68
N VAL A 217 7.82 -9.23 -1.22
CA VAL A 217 7.10 -10.48 -1.49
C VAL A 217 6.71 -10.52 -2.96
N GLU A 218 7.05 -11.63 -3.61
CA GLU A 218 6.71 -11.93 -4.99
C GLU A 218 5.83 -13.18 -5.03
N MET A 219 4.77 -13.12 -5.83
CA MET A 219 3.96 -14.28 -6.15
C MET A 219 4.48 -14.88 -7.45
N SER A 220 4.64 -16.20 -7.45
CA SER A 220 5.02 -16.98 -8.62
C SER A 220 3.96 -18.05 -8.88
N ASP A 221 3.73 -18.34 -10.16
CA ASP A 221 2.79 -19.36 -10.56
C ASP A 221 3.31 -20.75 -10.15
N VAL A 222 2.41 -21.60 -9.64
CA VAL A 222 2.69 -23.01 -9.43
C VAL A 222 2.43 -23.75 -10.75
N PRO A 223 3.43 -24.44 -11.35
CA PRO A 223 3.24 -25.16 -12.59
C PRO A 223 2.06 -26.14 -12.48
N ARG A 224 1.14 -26.10 -13.46
CA ARG A 224 -0.10 -26.91 -13.56
C ARG A 224 -1.28 -26.51 -12.67
N SER A 225 -1.22 -25.39 -11.94
CA SER A 225 -2.42 -24.82 -11.33
C SER A 225 -3.27 -24.13 -12.42
N THR A 226 -4.48 -24.63 -12.68
CA THR A 226 -5.46 -24.00 -13.60
C THR A 226 -6.15 -22.79 -12.99
N ALA A 227 -5.97 -22.58 -11.68
CA ALA A 227 -6.62 -21.53 -10.92
C ALA A 227 -5.82 -20.23 -10.97
N LYS A 228 -6.51 -19.11 -11.21
CA LYS A 228 -5.93 -17.78 -11.15
C LYS A 228 -6.01 -17.25 -9.73
N VAL A 229 -4.85 -17.14 -9.07
CA VAL A 229 -4.68 -16.34 -7.86
C VAL A 229 -4.23 -14.95 -8.28
N GLN A 230 -4.84 -13.92 -7.71
CA GLN A 230 -4.50 -12.53 -8.01
C GLN A 230 -4.15 -11.78 -6.72
N LEU A 231 -3.09 -10.98 -6.78
CA LEU A 231 -2.81 -10.00 -5.76
C LEU A 231 -3.84 -8.88 -5.85
N VAL A 232 -4.46 -8.54 -4.72
CA VAL A 232 -5.45 -7.46 -4.71
C VAL A 232 -4.74 -6.11 -4.77
N GLY A 233 -4.92 -5.40 -5.89
CA GLY A 233 -4.33 -4.08 -6.16
C GLY A 233 -5.00 -2.92 -5.43
N GLY A 234 -4.39 -1.73 -5.52
CA GLY A 234 -4.99 -0.46 -5.12
C GLY A 234 -6.15 -0.07 -6.03
N LYS A 235 -7.11 0.66 -5.49
CA LYS A 235 -8.06 1.43 -6.31
C LYS A 235 -7.40 2.74 -6.69
#